data_AF-A0A397HER7-F1
#
_entry.id   AF-A0A397HER7-F1
#
_cell.length_a   1.000
_cell.length_b   1.000
_cell.length_c   1.000
_cell.angle_alpha   90.00
_cell.angle_beta   90.00
_cell.angle_gamma   90.00
#
_symmetry.space_group_name_H-M   'P 1'
#
loop_
_entity.id
_entity.type
_entity.pdbx_description
1 polymer ?
#
loop_
_entity_poly.entity_id
_entity_poly.type
_entity_poly.pdbx_seq_one_letter_code
_entity_poly.pdbx_strand_id
1 'polypeptide(L)'
;MSSQASTSSSSSVTEKISSRTMPDVIKDFDIEGFIKYLKRKDLKLDKDDIKILCREKVAGRNFLKKSLSEMLHKNKVNGKT
;
A
#
# COMPACT_ATOMS: atom_id res chain seq x y z
N MET A 1 39.21 -27.12 -27.55
CA MET A 1 39.25 -25.82 -26.87
C MET A 1 37.89 -25.64 -26.20
N SER A 2 37.88 -25.57 -24.87
CA SER A 2 36.65 -25.56 -24.07
C SER A 2 36.08 -24.16 -23.94
N SER A 3 34.82 -23.99 -24.32
CA SER A 3 34.06 -22.75 -24.14
C SER A 3 33.52 -22.69 -22.72
N GLN A 4 34.05 -21.78 -21.90
CA GLN A 4 33.39 -21.34 -20.69
C GLN A 4 33.11 -19.84 -20.82
N ALA A 5 31.87 -19.51 -21.19
CA ALA A 5 31.35 -18.17 -21.03
C ALA A 5 31.02 -18.00 -19.54
N SER A 6 31.84 -17.23 -18.84
CA SER A 6 31.52 -16.76 -17.49
C SER A 6 30.31 -15.83 -17.60
N THR A 7 29.12 -16.38 -17.37
CA THR A 7 27.92 -15.58 -17.09
C THR A 7 28.19 -14.81 -15.82
N SER A 8 28.46 -13.52 -15.92
CA SER A 8 28.50 -12.62 -14.77
C SER A 8 27.12 -12.64 -14.11
N SER A 9 26.99 -13.42 -13.03
CA SER A 9 25.83 -13.39 -12.15
C SER A 9 25.67 -11.95 -11.66
N SER A 10 24.61 -11.28 -12.12
CA SER A 10 24.23 -9.92 -11.70
C SER A 10 23.92 -9.93 -10.21
N SER A 11 24.95 -9.67 -9.41
CA SER A 11 24.89 -9.53 -7.96
C SER A 11 24.05 -8.31 -7.58
N SER A 12 22.98 -8.59 -6.83
CA SER A 12 22.49 -7.78 -5.70
C SER A 12 21.69 -6.50 -5.96
N VAL A 13 20.60 -6.57 -6.73
CA VAL A 13 19.46 -5.63 -6.54
C VAL A 13 18.11 -6.33 -6.74
N THR A 14 17.91 -7.53 -6.21
CA THR A 14 16.68 -8.30 -6.50
C THR A 14 15.98 -8.94 -5.30
N GLU A 15 16.49 -8.83 -4.08
CA GLU A 15 15.80 -9.44 -2.91
C GLU A 15 14.75 -8.55 -2.25
N LYS A 16 14.82 -7.22 -2.37
CA LYS A 16 13.91 -6.31 -1.64
C LYS A 16 12.53 -6.12 -2.29
N ILE A 17 12.35 -6.60 -3.51
CA ILE A 17 11.08 -6.51 -4.28
C ILE A 17 10.19 -7.74 -4.12
N SER A 18 10.70 -8.87 -3.63
CA SER A 18 9.95 -10.12 -3.60
C SER A 18 8.90 -10.21 -2.47
N SER A 19 8.89 -9.28 -1.51
CA SER A 19 8.01 -9.32 -0.33
C SER A 19 7.19 -8.04 -0.11
N ARG A 20 7.15 -7.11 -1.09
CA ARG A 20 6.43 -5.84 -0.88
C ARG A 20 4.92 -6.08 -0.90
N THR A 21 4.28 -5.86 0.25
CA THR A 21 2.82 -6.00 0.39
C THR A 21 2.09 -4.72 -0.08
N MET A 22 0.79 -4.80 -0.35
CA MET A 22 -0.01 -3.64 -0.78
C MET A 22 0.04 -2.46 0.23
N PRO A 23 -0.02 -2.69 1.56
CA PRO A 23 0.23 -1.62 2.54
C PRO A 23 1.60 -0.95 2.38
N ASP A 24 2.64 -1.72 2.05
CA ASP A 24 3.99 -1.16 1.81
C ASP A 24 4.07 -0.28 0.58
N VAL A 25 3.16 -0.46 -0.38
CA VAL A 25 3.04 0.41 -1.55
C VAL A 25 2.25 1.67 -1.20
N ILE A 26 1.14 1.51 -0.47
CA ILE A 26 0.20 2.60 -0.19
C ILE A 26 0.74 3.56 0.88
N LYS A 27 1.54 3.09 1.84
CA LYS A 27 2.02 3.89 2.98
C LYS A 27 2.85 5.12 2.59
N ASP A 28 3.43 5.13 1.40
CA ASP A 28 4.32 6.18 0.91
C ASP A 28 3.60 7.19 0.00
N PHE A 29 2.32 6.98 -0.31
CA PHE A 29 1.56 7.93 -1.11
C PHE A 29 1.19 9.18 -0.32
N ASP A 30 1.51 10.33 -0.90
CA ASP A 30 0.94 11.61 -0.56
C ASP A 30 -0.56 11.67 -0.92
N ILE A 31 -1.21 12.78 -0.62
CA ILE A 31 -2.67 12.91 -0.78
C ILE A 31 -3.07 12.76 -2.26
N GLU A 32 -2.35 13.41 -3.16
CA GLU A 32 -2.65 13.36 -4.60
C GLU A 32 -2.37 11.98 -5.19
N GLY A 33 -1.20 11.40 -4.87
CA GLY A 33 -0.84 10.05 -5.30
C GLY A 33 -1.81 9.00 -4.79
N PHE A 34 -2.29 9.14 -3.54
CA PHE A 34 -3.26 8.24 -2.95
C PHE A 34 -4.62 8.34 -3.66
N ILE A 35 -5.11 9.56 -3.93
CA ILE A 35 -6.38 9.76 -4.66
C ILE A 35 -6.27 9.23 -6.09
N LYS A 36 -5.15 9.48 -6.78
CA LYS A 36 -4.91 8.94 -8.12
C LYS A 36 -4.87 7.42 -8.13
N TYR A 37 -4.29 6.81 -7.09
CA TYR A 37 -4.29 5.37 -6.90
C TYR A 37 -5.72 4.83 -6.72
N LEU A 38 -6.54 5.46 -5.87
CA LEU A 38 -7.92 5.05 -5.63
C LEU A 38 -8.79 5.17 -6.89
N LYS A 39 -8.65 6.25 -7.68
CA LYS A 39 -9.38 6.42 -8.95
C LYS A 39 -9.07 5.35 -10.00
N ARG A 40 -7.89 4.73 -9.93
CA ARG A 40 -7.50 3.63 -10.82
C ARG A 40 -8.04 2.28 -10.36
N LYS A 41 -8.54 2.19 -9.13
CA LYS A 41 -9.17 1.00 -8.59
C LYS A 41 -10.67 1.07 -8.87
N ASP A 42 -11.27 -0.05 -9.22
CA ASP A 42 -12.71 -0.17 -9.41
C ASP A 42 -13.45 -0.22 -8.06
N LEU A 43 -13.35 0.89 -7.30
CA LEU A 43 -13.91 1.05 -5.95
C LEU A 43 -15.28 1.73 -5.96
N LYS A 44 -15.81 2.06 -7.15
CA LYS A 44 -17.09 2.77 -7.32
C LYS A 44 -17.19 4.08 -6.51
N LEU A 45 -16.07 4.76 -6.29
CA LEU A 45 -16.03 6.06 -5.61
C LEU A 45 -16.63 7.13 -6.51
N ASP A 46 -17.53 7.94 -5.95
CA ASP A 46 -18.10 9.09 -6.65
C ASP A 46 -17.25 10.36 -6.46
N LYS A 47 -17.73 11.48 -7.01
CA LYS A 47 -17.01 12.76 -6.92
C LYS A 47 -16.96 13.30 -5.49
N ASP A 48 -17.98 13.03 -4.69
CA ASP A 48 -18.09 13.55 -3.34
C ASP A 48 -17.21 12.74 -2.37
N ASP A 49 -17.10 11.43 -2.55
CA ASP A 49 -16.11 10.59 -1.85
C ASP A 49 -14.69 11.13 -2.03
N ILE A 50 -14.31 11.43 -3.28
CA ILE A 50 -13.00 12.00 -3.59
C ILE A 50 -12.82 13.38 -2.96
N LYS A 51 -13.86 14.24 -2.96
CA LYS A 51 -13.80 15.55 -2.29
C LYS A 51 -13.60 15.40 -0.78
N ILE A 52 -14.23 14.41 -0.14
CA ILE A 52 -14.05 14.15 1.29
C ILE A 52 -12.60 13.78 1.56
N LEU A 53 -12.01 12.88 0.77
CA LEU A 53 -10.59 12.48 0.91
C LEU A 53 -9.61 13.66 0.72
N CYS A 54 -9.89 14.55 -0.25
CA CYS A 54 -9.13 15.79 -0.43
C CYS A 54 -9.27 16.72 0.79
N ARG A 55 -10.50 16.94 1.26
CA ARG A 55 -10.82 17.86 2.36
C ARG A 55 -10.19 17.42 3.67
N GLU A 56 -10.23 16.12 3.95
CA GLU A 56 -9.61 15.51 5.13
C GLU A 56 -8.09 15.32 4.97
N LYS A 57 -7.51 15.67 3.80
CA LYS A 57 -6.08 15.53 3.51
C LYS A 57 -5.57 14.11 3.82
N VAL A 58 -6.32 13.10 3.37
CA VAL A 58 -6.00 11.70 3.64
C VAL A 58 -4.85 11.24 2.76
N ALA A 59 -3.67 11.08 3.36
CA ALA A 59 -2.53 10.40 2.75
C ALA A 59 -2.62 8.88 2.97
N GLY A 60 -1.90 8.10 2.16
CA GLY A 60 -1.97 6.63 2.22
C GLY A 60 -1.59 6.05 3.59
N ARG A 61 -0.59 6.62 4.26
CA ARG A 61 -0.23 6.25 5.66
C ARG A 61 -1.39 6.45 6.63
N ASN A 62 -2.09 7.57 6.54
CA ASN A 62 -3.18 7.93 7.46
C ASN A 62 -4.37 6.98 7.26
N PHE A 63 -4.68 6.65 6.00
CA PHE A 63 -5.70 5.66 5.66
C PHE A 63 -5.39 4.28 6.27
N LEU A 64 -4.17 3.78 6.08
CA LEU A 64 -3.76 2.49 6.63
C LEU A 64 -3.81 2.47 8.17
N LYS A 65 -3.36 3.55 8.82
CA LYS A 65 -3.39 3.66 10.29
C LYS A 65 -4.82 3.61 10.83
N LYS A 66 -5.76 4.31 10.18
CA LYS A 66 -7.18 4.31 10.58
C LYS A 66 -7.80 2.92 10.43
N SER A 67 -7.55 2.24 9.31
CA SER A 67 -8.05 0.88 9.05
C SER A 67 -7.52 -0.16 10.06
N LEU A 68 -6.22 -0.15 10.36
CA LEU A 68 -5.62 -1.09 11.31
C LEU A 68 -6.09 -0.85 12.75
N SER A 69 -6.20 0.42 13.16
CA SER A 69 -6.69 0.78 14.49
C SER A 69 -8.14 0.33 14.70
N GLU A 70 -8.99 0.47 13.69
CA GLU A 70 -10.39 0.05 13.77
C GLU A 70 -10.54 -1.47 13.87
N MET A 71 -9.74 -2.23 13.12
CA MET A 71 -9.67 -3.70 13.23
C MET A 71 -9.21 -4.17 14.61
N LEU A 72 -8.19 -3.53 15.20
CA LEU A 72 -7.67 -3.91 16.51
C LEU A 72 -8.69 -3.66 17.63
N HIS A 73 -9.44 -2.56 17.55
CA HIS A 73 -10.49 -2.26 18.52
C HIS A 73 -11.63 -3.27 18.45
N LYS A 74 -12.07 -3.70 17.27
CA LYS A 74 -13.15 -4.70 17.11
C LYS A 74 -12.79 -6.05 17.74
N ASN A 75 -11.53 -6.49 17.64
CA ASN A 75 -11.09 -7.74 18.28
C ASN A 75 -11.04 -7.68 19.82
N LYS A 76 -10.97 -6.48 20.40
CA LYS A 76 -10.98 -6.27 21.86
C LYS A 76 -12.41 -6.32 22.44
N VAL A 77 -13.43 -5.97 21.65
CA VAL A 77 -14.84 -5.92 22.12
C VAL A 77 -15.49 -7.31 22.14
N ASN A 78 -14.89 -8.30 21.47
CA ASN A 78 -15.44 -9.67 21.40
C ASN A 78 -14.94 -10.58 22.54
N GLY A 79 -14.18 -10.05 23.49
CA GLY A 79 -13.65 -10.77 24.66
C GLY A 79 -14.35 -10.39 25.97
N LYS A 80 -15.68 -10.30 25.98
CA LYS A 80 -16.48 -10.12 27.20
C LYS A 80 -17.28 -11.40 27.47
N THR A 81 -16.61 -12.36 28.11
CA THR A 81 -17.24 -13.37 28.98
C THR A 81 -17.78 -12.72 30.24
#